data_AF-K6VNG6-F1
#
_entry.id   AF-K6VNG6-F1
#
_cell.length_a   1.000
_cell.length_b   1.000
_cell.length_c   1.000
_cell.angle_alpha   90.00
_cell.angle_beta   90.00
_cell.angle_gamma   90.00
#
_symmetry.space_group_name_H-M   'P 1'
#
loop_
_entity.id
_entity.type
_entity.pdbx_description
1 polymer ?
#
loop_
_entity_poly.entity_id
_entity_poly.type
_entity_poly.pdbx_seq_one_letter_code
_entity_poly.pdbx_strand_id
1 'polypeptide(L)'
;MPRRPEFTERFADALHVLAVASGRPAVVVNLDGHYALRVDFEYSRYLLATNTDADVGLVDTDAETSWRVQVFAVRDNRGVLVGDHSAAWLIDAYEEVIGVIPTRPEL
;
A
#
# COMPACT_ATOMS: atom_id res chain seq x y z
N MET A 1 -17.38 5.34 -5.82
CA MET A 1 -16.98 6.26 -6.92
C MET A 1 -16.25 5.48 -7.99
N PRO A 2 -16.30 5.88 -9.29
CA PRO A 2 -15.58 5.15 -10.32
C PRO A 2 -14.07 5.25 -10.07
N ARG A 3 -13.34 4.18 -10.39
CA ARG A 3 -11.87 4.19 -10.45
C ARG A 3 -11.47 5.30 -11.42
N ARG A 4 -10.70 6.30 -11.00
CA ARG A 4 -10.11 7.25 -11.96
C ARG A 4 -9.01 6.49 -12.71
N PRO A 5 -9.14 6.22 -14.03
CA PRO A 5 -8.09 5.55 -14.81
C PRO A 5 -6.76 6.29 -14.71
N GLU A 6 -6.83 7.62 -14.53
CA GLU A 6 -5.71 8.55 -14.32
C GLU A 6 -4.73 8.09 -13.24
N PHE A 7 -5.19 7.54 -12.11
CA PHE A 7 -4.29 7.06 -11.05
C PHE A 7 -3.57 5.77 -11.44
N THR A 8 -4.24 4.87 -12.17
CA THR A 8 -3.58 3.63 -12.64
C THR A 8 -2.47 3.94 -13.63
N GLU A 9 -2.71 4.88 -14.55
CA GLU A 9 -1.69 5.31 -15.53
C GLU A 9 -0.57 6.09 -14.84
N ARG A 10 -0.90 7.05 -13.96
CA ARG A 10 0.09 7.86 -13.23
C ARG A 10 1.02 7.02 -12.36
N PHE A 11 0.47 6.04 -11.65
CA PHE A 11 1.23 5.20 -10.72
C PHE A 11 1.62 3.85 -11.33
N ALA A 12 1.66 3.73 -12.67
CA ALA A 12 2.00 2.50 -13.36
C ALA A 12 3.37 1.92 -12.93
N ASP A 13 4.38 2.79 -12.79
CA ASP A 13 5.71 2.39 -12.34
C ASP A 13 5.69 1.89 -10.89
N ALA A 14 5.02 2.61 -10.00
CA ALA A 14 4.86 2.24 -8.59
C ALA A 14 4.10 0.91 -8.44
N LEU A 15 3.05 0.69 -9.23
CA LEU A 15 2.31 -0.57 -9.29
C LEU A 15 3.20 -1.71 -9.78
N HIS A 16 3.98 -1.49 -10.84
CA HIS A 16 4.88 -2.50 -11.38
C HIS A 16 5.95 -2.88 -10.35
N VAL A 17 6.60 -1.90 -9.74
CA VAL A 17 7.65 -2.08 -8.74
C VAL A 17 7.12 -2.80 -7.50
N LEU A 18 5.95 -2.41 -6.97
CA LEU A 18 5.30 -3.16 -5.89
C LEU A 18 5.00 -4.60 -6.29
N ALA A 19 4.48 -4.82 -7.50
CA ALA A 19 4.11 -6.16 -7.93
C ALA A 19 5.33 -7.10 -8.05
N VAL A 20 6.46 -6.56 -8.52
CA VAL A 20 7.74 -7.26 -8.58
C VAL A 20 8.26 -7.55 -7.18
N ALA A 21 8.32 -6.54 -6.29
CA ALA A 21 8.84 -6.70 -4.94
C ALA A 21 8.00 -7.66 -4.09
N SER A 22 6.67 -7.60 -4.21
CA SER A 22 5.77 -8.46 -3.45
C SER A 22 5.53 -9.83 -4.07
N GLY A 23 5.91 -10.04 -5.34
CA GLY A 23 5.55 -11.23 -6.12
C GLY A 23 4.03 -11.43 -6.26
N ARG A 24 3.24 -10.36 -6.15
CA ARG A 24 1.76 -10.38 -6.15
C ARG A 24 1.24 -9.20 -6.99
N PRO A 25 0.05 -9.29 -7.60
CA PRO A 25 -0.52 -8.15 -8.32
C PRO A 25 -0.73 -6.94 -7.40
N ALA A 26 -0.35 -5.76 -7.88
CA ALA A 26 -0.67 -4.48 -7.26
C ALA A 26 -1.77 -3.77 -8.06
N VAL A 27 -2.70 -3.11 -7.37
CA VAL A 27 -3.82 -2.40 -8.00
C VAL A 27 -4.12 -1.09 -7.29
N VAL A 28 -4.71 -0.13 -8.00
CA VAL A 28 -5.28 1.06 -7.36
C VAL A 28 -6.68 0.72 -6.80
N VAL A 29 -6.92 1.05 -5.53
CA VAL A 29 -8.23 0.92 -4.89
C VAL A 29 -8.77 2.27 -4.44
N ASN A 30 -10.10 2.39 -4.40
CA ASN A 30 -10.79 3.51 -3.78
C ASN A 30 -11.24 3.10 -2.37
N LEU A 31 -10.82 3.85 -1.37
CA LEU A 31 -11.13 3.72 0.05
C LEU A 31 -11.94 4.94 0.47
N ASP A 32 -13.27 4.83 0.36
CA ASP A 32 -14.22 5.87 0.78
C ASP A 32 -13.94 7.28 0.24
N GLY A 33 -13.49 7.38 -1.02
CA GLY A 33 -13.19 8.65 -1.68
C GLY A 33 -11.69 8.98 -1.77
N HIS A 34 -10.85 8.24 -1.07
CA HIS A 34 -9.39 8.30 -1.19
C HIS A 34 -8.88 7.15 -2.06
N TYR A 35 -7.69 7.28 -2.64
CA TYR A 35 -7.08 6.20 -3.42
C TYR A 35 -5.82 5.67 -2.74
N ALA A 36 -5.49 4.40 -2.95
CA ALA A 36 -4.25 3.80 -2.48
C ALA A 36 -3.79 2.72 -3.48
N LEU A 37 -2.49 2.45 -3.51
CA LEU A 37 -2.00 1.21 -4.12
C LEU A 37 -2.26 0.08 -3.12
N ARG A 38 -2.74 -1.06 -3.59
CA ARG A 38 -3.05 -2.23 -2.77
C ARG A 38 -2.37 -3.47 -3.31
N VAL A 39 -1.83 -4.25 -2.39
CA VAL A 39 -1.40 -5.64 -2.64
C VAL A 39 -2.12 -6.54 -1.65
N ASP A 40 -2.76 -7.59 -2.15
CA ASP A 40 -3.38 -8.62 -1.31
C ASP A 40 -2.42 -9.80 -1.12
N PHE A 41 -2.28 -10.24 0.14
CA PHE A 41 -1.44 -11.36 0.55
C PHE A 41 -2.30 -12.53 1.07
N GLU A 42 -1.63 -13.63 1.36
CA GLU A 42 -2.23 -14.75 2.08
C GLU A 42 -2.58 -14.38 3.53
N TYR A 43 -3.29 -15.27 4.22
CA TYR A 43 -3.68 -15.12 5.63
C TYR A 43 -4.53 -13.87 5.93
N SER A 44 -5.36 -13.48 4.97
CA SER A 44 -6.25 -12.31 5.09
C SER A 44 -5.48 -11.02 5.43
N ARG A 45 -4.35 -10.80 4.77
CA ARG A 45 -3.55 -9.59 4.91
C ARG A 45 -3.55 -8.79 3.60
N TYR A 46 -3.46 -7.48 3.72
CA TYR A 46 -3.25 -6.61 2.59
C TYR A 46 -2.37 -5.44 2.97
N LEU A 47 -1.69 -4.89 1.99
CA LEU A 47 -0.89 -3.68 2.10
C LEU A 47 -1.60 -2.55 1.38
N LEU A 48 -1.48 -1.34 1.93
CA LEU A 48 -1.82 -0.08 1.30
C LEU A 48 -0.57 0.78 1.20
N ALA A 49 -0.36 1.42 0.05
CA ALA A 49 0.70 2.41 -0.14
C ALA A 49 0.16 3.72 -0.71
N THR A 50 0.70 4.83 -0.20
CA THR A 50 0.39 6.21 -0.61
C THR A 50 1.69 6.98 -0.88
N ASN A 51 1.68 7.90 -1.84
CA ASN A 51 2.85 8.71 -2.24
C ASN A 51 3.10 9.91 -1.30
N THR A 52 2.53 9.85 -0.11
CA THR A 52 2.63 10.86 0.94
C THR A 52 2.33 10.18 2.27
N ASP A 53 3.03 10.61 3.31
CA ASP A 53 2.79 10.27 4.72
C ASP A 53 2.01 11.38 5.46
N ALA A 54 1.84 12.54 4.82
CA ALA A 54 1.19 13.73 5.38
C ALA A 54 -0.31 13.79 5.09
N ASP A 55 -0.75 13.27 3.94
CA ASP A 55 -2.15 13.31 3.50
C ASP A 55 -2.81 11.92 3.52
N VAL A 56 -4.14 11.92 3.39
CA VAL A 56 -4.93 10.69 3.30
C VAL A 56 -5.08 10.26 1.83
N GLY A 57 -4.43 9.16 1.49
CA GLY A 57 -4.51 8.55 0.16
C GLY A 57 -3.47 9.09 -0.82
N LEU A 58 -3.52 8.58 -2.05
CA LEU A 58 -2.70 9.05 -3.16
C LEU A 58 -3.09 10.47 -3.53
N VAL A 59 -2.09 11.32 -3.70
CA VAL A 59 -2.22 12.69 -4.18
C VAL A 59 -1.71 12.78 -5.62
N ASP A 60 -2.42 13.55 -6.45
CA ASP A 60 -2.14 13.72 -7.88
C ASP A 60 -1.07 14.80 -8.16
N THR A 61 -0.33 15.22 -7.14
CA THR A 61 0.83 16.10 -7.30
C THR A 61 2.08 15.26 -7.10
N ASP A 62 3.19 15.68 -7.72
CA ASP A 62 4.50 15.14 -7.37
C ASP A 62 4.81 15.61 -5.96
N ALA A 63 4.30 14.86 -5.00
CA ALA A 63 4.49 15.16 -3.60
C ALA A 63 5.98 14.94 -3.32
N GLU A 64 6.66 15.98 -2.85
CA GLU A 64 8.06 15.92 -2.40
C GLU A 64 8.21 15.12 -1.07
N THR A 65 7.17 14.36 -0.70
CA THR A 65 7.03 13.65 0.58
C THR A 65 7.41 12.18 0.46
N SER A 66 7.62 11.56 1.61
CA SER A 66 7.88 10.14 1.74
C SER A 66 6.69 9.30 1.27
N TRP A 67 6.97 8.12 0.72
CA TRP A 67 5.98 7.06 0.59
C TRP A 67 5.65 6.49 1.96
N ARG A 68 4.36 6.22 2.19
CA ARG A 68 3.88 5.48 3.36
C ARG A 68 3.32 4.14 2.94
N VAL A 69 3.69 3.10 3.67
CA VAL A 69 3.25 1.73 3.44
C VAL A 69 2.70 1.17 4.75
N GLN A 70 1.46 0.69 4.68
CA GLN A 70 0.74 0.15 5.83
C GLN A 70 0.27 -1.27 5.52
N VAL A 71 0.43 -2.18 6.46
CA VAL A 71 -0.06 -3.56 6.34
C VAL A 71 -1.15 -3.79 7.35
N PHE A 72 -2.22 -4.43 6.89
CA PHE A 72 -3.39 -4.76 7.67
C PHE A 72 -3.62 -6.26 7.70
N ALA A 73 -3.98 -6.79 8.86
CA ALA A 73 -4.57 -8.11 9.00
C ALA A 73 -6.08 -7.97 9.18
N VAL A 74 -6.87 -8.73 8.42
CA VAL A 74 -8.33 -8.73 8.54
C VAL A 74 -8.72 -9.62 9.72
N ARG A 75 -9.37 -9.02 10.72
CA ARG A 75 -9.96 -9.70 11.89
C ARG A 75 -11.39 -9.21 12.07
N ASP A 76 -12.35 -10.11 12.25
CA ASP A 76 -13.77 -9.76 12.41
C ASP A 76 -14.29 -8.82 11.32
N ASN A 77 -13.88 -9.07 10.07
CA ASN A 77 -14.19 -8.26 8.89
C ASN A 77 -13.71 -6.79 8.97
N ARG A 78 -12.68 -6.51 9.77
CA ARG A 78 -12.02 -5.20 9.91
C ARG A 78 -10.52 -5.33 9.69
N GLY A 79 -9.93 -4.35 9.00
CA GLY A 79 -8.48 -4.25 8.88
C GLY A 79 -7.88 -3.74 10.19
N VAL A 80 -7.00 -4.54 10.79
CA VAL A 80 -6.18 -4.15 11.95
C VAL A 80 -4.77 -3.84 11.44
N LEU A 81 -4.29 -2.62 11.69
CA LEU A 81 -2.93 -2.21 11.33
C LEU A 81 -1.92 -3.08 12.08
N VAL A 82 -1.01 -3.71 11.36
CA VAL A 82 0.05 -4.59 11.90
C VAL A 82 1.45 -4.14 11.53
N GLY A 83 1.57 -3.18 10.61
CA GLY A 83 2.83 -2.52 10.28
C GLY A 83 2.57 -1.20 9.57
N ASP A 84 3.41 -0.21 9.82
CA ASP A 84 3.33 1.13 9.24
C ASP A 84 4.75 1.69 9.14
N HIS A 85 5.19 1.98 7.91
CA HIS A 85 6.50 2.57 7.68
C HIS A 85 6.44 3.62 6.59
N SER A 86 7.28 4.64 6.70
CA SER A 86 7.42 5.68 5.69
C SER A 86 8.89 5.84 5.32
N ALA A 87 9.18 6.00 4.03
CA ALA A 87 10.52 6.21 3.52
C ALA A 87 10.47 7.06 2.24
N ALA A 88 11.60 7.65 1.86
CA ALA A 88 11.69 8.46 0.65
C ALA A 88 11.26 7.68 -0.61
N TRP A 89 11.55 6.37 -0.66
CA TRP A 89 11.18 5.50 -1.76
C TRP A 89 10.16 4.44 -1.33
N LEU A 90 9.28 4.09 -2.26
CA LEU A 90 8.24 3.07 -2.07
C LEU A 90 8.81 1.71 -1.65
N ILE A 91 9.90 1.28 -2.30
CA ILE A 91 10.49 -0.04 -2.00
C ILE A 91 11.15 -0.07 -0.64
N ASP A 92 11.84 0.99 -0.24
CA ASP A 92 12.42 1.09 1.09
C ASP A 92 11.32 0.98 2.16
N ALA A 93 10.20 1.70 1.98
CA ALA A 93 9.06 1.61 2.90
C ALA A 93 8.41 0.21 2.91
N TYR A 94 8.36 -0.46 1.76
CA TYR A 94 7.87 -1.83 1.63
C TYR A 94 8.78 -2.84 2.35
N GLU A 95 10.09 -2.79 2.12
CA GLU A 95 11.04 -3.73 2.71
C GLU A 95 11.08 -3.61 4.23
N GLU A 96 11.10 -2.37 4.74
CA GLU A 96 11.08 -2.09 6.18
C GLU A 96 9.79 -2.60 6.84
N VAL A 97 8.62 -2.35 6.24
CA VAL A 97 7.35 -2.79 6.83
C VAL A 97 7.20 -4.32 6.79
N ILE A 98 7.65 -4.98 5.72
CA ILE A 98 7.55 -6.44 5.61
C ILE A 98 8.58 -7.14 6.51
N GLY A 99 9.76 -6.55 6.69
CA GLY A 99 10.82 -7.10 7.56
C GLY A 99 10.42 -7.22 9.03
N VAL A 100 9.48 -6.39 9.51
CA VAL A 100 9.00 -6.40 10.89
C VAL A 100 7.72 -7.21 11.12
N ILE A 101 7.07 -7.67 10.04
CA ILE A 101 5.82 -8.42 10.14
C ILE A 101 6.09 -9.92 10.18
N PRO A 102 5.55 -10.67 11.16
CA PRO A 102 5.77 -12.10 11.23
C PRO A 102 5.21 -12.81 10.00
N THR A 103 6.04 -13.63 9.35
CA THR A 103 5.72 -14.39 8.13
C THR A 103 4.61 -15.42 8.33
N ARG A 104 4.37 -15.86 9.58
CA ARG A 104 3.24 -16.70 9.97
C ARG A 104 2.43 -15.97 11.05
N PRO A 105 1.10 -15.83 10.92
CA PRO A 105 0.27 -15.38 12.05
C PRO A 105 0.37 -16.41 13.18
N GLU A 106 0.66 -15.95 14.40
CA GLU A 106 0.46 -16.78 15.59
C GLU A 106 -1.04 -17.06 15.71
N LEU A 107 -1.40 -18.35 15.69
CA LEU A 107 -2.77 -18.87 15.74
C LEU A 107 -3.35 -18.79 17.15
#